data_AF-A0A9D2WMF6-F1
#
_entry.id   AF-A0A9D2WMF6-F1
#
_cell.length_a   1.000
_cell.length_b   1.000
_cell.length_c   1.000
_cell.angle_alpha   90.00
_cell.angle_beta   90.00
_cell.angle_gamma   90.00
#
_symmetry.space_group_name_H-M   'P 1'
#
loop_
_entity.id
_entity.type
_entity.pdbx_description
1 polymer ?
#
loop_
_entity_poly.entity_id
_entity_poly.type
_entity_poly.pdbx_seq_one_letter_code
_entity_poly.pdbx_strand_id
1 'polypeptide(L)'
;MKRIFLMLALVAWLGGVLVPAASAQENKHIPVFIDGLPVNFDVQPVIQSGRTLVPFRAIAEALNVQVTWENTTQTVNATDANNNVRLQMGSLTGYRNQTPIPLDVPPLNLDGRTLIPLRFFSEAFDCQVVWDNAAGTVIITSPPQQMAVVGFYVLGDAQTSSWTNLFGVPYPGTSTGNTGLVSELALGWYSLDEQGNLLTQSRTGWQRPDGWEDILDAARSYNLGTEMVIHVTDEDGTITNLLTNETAMHKATTDILTEVNSYGGVNLNLEGLGYRDTGEQLQAVQNSFTDFVSLLFEQLQAAGKPLTLTLHAPNSVYRGYDYQALGQVSDKIIIMAYDYGAKPEPVNQVIQAVETAIAVIPAEKLVLGISAPNETPQSILTKVGIAKRYNLDGIALWRLGVISDEMWQVLKTTVKERS
;
A
#
# COMPACT_ATOMS: atom_id res chain seq x y z
N MET A 1 -0.23 -64.84 -70.60
CA MET A 1 -1.32 -64.01 -70.04
C MET A 1 -0.70 -62.82 -69.32
N LYS A 2 -1.21 -61.58 -69.50
CA LYS A 2 -0.79 -60.31 -68.81
C LYS A 2 0.69 -59.90 -69.11
N ARG A 3 1.04 -58.68 -69.56
CA ARG A 3 0.87 -57.29 -69.00
C ARG A 3 1.68 -57.12 -67.69
N ILE A 4 2.46 -56.06 -67.41
CA ILE A 4 2.83 -54.76 -68.08
C ILE A 4 4.12 -54.21 -67.37
N PHE A 5 4.93 -53.19 -67.73
CA PHE A 5 4.91 -52.08 -68.72
C PHE A 5 6.36 -51.61 -69.09
N LEU A 6 6.58 -50.33 -69.44
CA LEU A 6 7.88 -49.61 -69.53
C LEU A 6 8.09 -48.64 -68.35
N MET A 7 9.31 -48.14 -68.15
CA MET A 7 9.57 -46.87 -67.45
C MET A 7 10.75 -46.10 -68.07
N LEU A 8 10.59 -44.79 -68.27
CA LEU A 8 11.68 -43.87 -68.67
C LEU A 8 12.26 -43.17 -67.44
N ALA A 9 13.56 -42.84 -67.49
CA ALA A 9 14.18 -41.93 -66.53
C ALA A 9 14.13 -40.49 -67.05
N LEU A 10 13.81 -39.53 -66.18
CA LEU A 10 13.90 -38.09 -66.43
C LEU A 10 14.61 -37.45 -65.24
N VAL A 11 15.74 -36.79 -65.49
CA VAL A 11 16.51 -36.07 -64.46
C VAL A 11 16.27 -34.58 -64.64
N ALA A 12 15.64 -33.94 -63.65
CA ALA A 12 15.44 -32.49 -63.60
C ALA A 12 16.42 -31.86 -62.60
N TRP A 13 17.17 -30.87 -63.04
CA TRP A 13 18.15 -30.15 -62.22
C TRP A 13 17.53 -28.86 -61.69
N LEU A 14 17.39 -28.74 -60.36
CA LEU A 14 16.75 -27.61 -59.69
C LEU A 14 17.76 -26.93 -58.76
N GLY A 15 18.36 -25.83 -59.24
CA GLY A 15 19.23 -24.98 -58.43
C GLY A 15 18.40 -24.12 -57.47
N GLY A 16 18.44 -24.44 -56.18
CA GLY A 16 17.80 -23.63 -55.14
C GLY A 16 18.59 -22.36 -54.84
N VAL A 17 17.99 -21.19 -55.07
CA VAL A 17 18.54 -19.91 -54.61
C VAL A 17 18.28 -19.79 -53.10
N LEU A 18 19.35 -19.80 -52.31
CA LEU A 18 19.29 -19.50 -50.88
C LEU A 18 19.05 -18.00 -50.67
N VAL A 19 17.79 -17.62 -50.48
CA VAL A 19 17.46 -16.32 -49.89
C VAL A 19 17.84 -16.39 -48.40
N PRO A 20 18.72 -15.50 -47.89
CA PRO A 20 19.01 -15.47 -46.46
C PRO A 20 17.74 -15.06 -45.72
N ALA A 21 17.30 -15.89 -44.77
CA ALA A 21 16.19 -15.53 -43.90
C ALA A 21 16.58 -14.30 -43.07
N ALA A 22 15.90 -13.18 -43.29
CA ALA A 22 16.02 -12.04 -42.40
C ALA A 22 15.61 -12.49 -41.00
N SER A 23 16.50 -12.33 -40.01
CA SER A 23 16.19 -12.65 -38.63
C SER A 23 15.08 -11.72 -38.14
N ALA A 24 13.86 -12.24 -38.02
CA ALA A 24 12.80 -11.56 -37.30
C ALA A 24 13.31 -11.36 -35.86
N GLN A 25 13.63 -10.12 -35.51
CA GLN A 25 14.00 -9.77 -34.15
C GLN A 25 12.74 -9.98 -33.30
N GLU A 26 12.73 -11.02 -32.48
CA GLU A 26 11.60 -11.30 -31.60
C GLU A 26 11.27 -10.05 -30.77
N ASN A 27 9.99 -9.69 -30.72
CA ASN A 27 9.48 -8.70 -29.77
C ASN A 27 9.53 -9.31 -28.36
N LYS A 28 10.74 -9.43 -27.83
CA LYS A 28 11.00 -9.87 -26.46
C LYS A 28 10.31 -8.89 -25.53
N HIS A 29 9.21 -9.33 -24.92
CA HIS A 29 8.54 -8.58 -23.87
C HIS A 29 9.52 -8.32 -22.72
N ILE A 30 9.52 -7.09 -22.22
CA ILE A 30 10.39 -6.62 -21.14
C ILE A 30 9.47 -6.20 -19.99
N PRO A 31 9.30 -7.04 -18.96
CA PRO A 31 8.61 -6.63 -17.76
C PRO A 31 9.35 -5.47 -17.07
N VAL A 32 8.58 -4.55 -16.50
CA VAL A 32 9.09 -3.46 -15.66
C VAL A 32 8.31 -3.49 -14.35
N PHE A 33 9.02 -3.53 -13.23
CA PHE A 33 8.46 -3.42 -11.89
C PHE A 33 8.99 -2.17 -11.20
N ILE A 34 8.14 -1.48 -10.44
CA ILE A 34 8.50 -0.39 -9.54
C ILE A 34 8.05 -0.80 -8.14
N ASP A 35 8.98 -0.86 -7.19
CA ASP A 35 8.72 -1.27 -5.80
C ASP A 35 7.97 -2.62 -5.70
N GLY A 36 8.38 -3.58 -6.54
CA GLY A 36 7.77 -4.91 -6.61
C GLY A 36 6.38 -4.97 -7.28
N LEU A 37 5.86 -3.85 -7.79
CA LEU A 37 4.60 -3.79 -8.53
C LEU A 37 4.83 -3.63 -10.04
N PRO A 38 4.15 -4.41 -10.91
CA PRO A 38 4.29 -4.28 -12.35
C PRO A 38 3.83 -2.90 -12.86
N VAL A 39 4.38 -2.49 -14.00
CA VAL A 39 3.89 -1.36 -14.81
C VAL A 39 3.26 -1.90 -16.08
N ASN A 40 2.02 -1.50 -16.34
CA ASN A 40 1.31 -1.86 -17.56
C ASN A 40 1.62 -0.83 -18.65
N PHE A 41 1.87 -1.29 -19.88
CA PHE A 41 2.15 -0.41 -21.03
C PHE A 41 1.23 -0.74 -22.20
N ASP A 42 0.69 0.29 -22.85
CA ASP A 42 -0.13 0.17 -24.06
C ASP A 42 0.74 -0.03 -25.32
N VAL A 43 1.86 0.71 -25.41
CA VAL A 43 2.97 0.43 -26.34
C VAL A 43 4.11 -0.23 -25.56
N GLN A 44 4.53 -1.42 -25.98
CA GLN A 44 5.50 -2.21 -25.23
C GLN A 44 6.89 -1.54 -25.16
N PRO A 45 7.64 -1.72 -24.05
CA PRO A 45 9.05 -1.34 -23.99
C PRO A 45 9.88 -1.97 -25.11
N VAL A 46 10.90 -1.25 -25.59
CA VAL A 46 11.82 -1.74 -26.64
C VAL A 46 13.28 -1.55 -26.22
N ILE A 47 14.20 -2.33 -26.79
CA ILE A 47 15.65 -2.12 -26.66
C ILE A 47 16.19 -1.51 -27.95
N GLN A 48 16.74 -0.30 -27.86
CA GLN A 48 17.46 0.36 -28.95
C GLN A 48 18.89 0.66 -28.51
N SER A 49 19.89 0.34 -29.33
CA SER A 49 21.32 0.54 -29.04
C SER A 49 21.78 0.03 -27.65
N GLY A 50 21.17 -1.06 -27.15
CA GLY A 50 21.45 -1.59 -25.82
C GLY A 50 20.92 -0.74 -24.66
N ARG A 51 19.81 -0.01 -24.86
CA ARG A 51 19.08 0.75 -23.85
C ARG A 51 17.58 0.48 -23.92
N THR A 52 16.95 0.27 -22.76
CA THR A 52 15.51 0.10 -22.65
C THR A 52 14.80 1.45 -22.75
N LEU A 53 13.89 1.55 -23.71
CA LEU A 53 13.03 2.68 -23.99
C LEU A 53 11.59 2.34 -23.60
N VAL A 54 10.91 3.25 -22.89
CA VAL A 54 9.55 3.03 -22.34
C VAL A 54 8.65 4.24 -22.52
N PRO A 55 7.32 4.06 -22.70
CA PRO A 55 6.37 5.17 -22.68
C PRO A 55 6.50 5.97 -21.37
N PHE A 56 6.84 7.25 -21.45
CA PHE A 56 7.19 8.04 -20.26
C PHE A 56 6.08 8.06 -19.21
N ARG A 57 4.83 8.13 -19.67
CA ARG A 57 3.64 8.37 -18.84
C ARG A 57 3.41 7.25 -17.84
N ALA A 58 3.49 5.99 -18.27
CA ALA A 58 3.26 4.84 -17.41
C ALA A 58 4.31 4.71 -16.28
N ILE A 59 5.56 5.11 -16.53
CA ILE A 59 6.59 5.19 -15.48
C ILE A 59 6.32 6.37 -14.54
N ALA A 60 5.96 7.53 -15.08
CA ALA A 60 5.72 8.74 -14.31
C ALA A 60 4.50 8.62 -13.38
N GLU A 61 3.39 8.11 -13.89
CA GLU A 61 2.17 7.82 -13.12
C GLU A 61 2.47 6.81 -12.01
N ALA A 62 3.19 5.73 -12.30
CA ALA A 62 3.60 4.73 -11.31
C ALA A 62 4.65 5.22 -10.28
N LEU A 63 5.19 6.44 -10.46
CA LEU A 63 6.10 7.15 -9.54
C LEU A 63 5.48 8.46 -8.97
N ASN A 64 4.21 8.75 -9.26
CA ASN A 64 3.53 10.01 -8.91
C ASN A 64 4.20 11.31 -9.42
N VAL A 65 5.01 11.19 -10.47
CA VAL A 65 5.66 12.32 -11.15
C VAL A 65 4.66 13.01 -12.08
N GLN A 66 4.46 14.31 -11.89
CA GLN A 66 3.58 15.12 -12.75
C GLN A 66 4.24 15.38 -14.10
N VAL A 67 3.53 15.20 -15.22
CA VAL A 67 4.13 15.38 -16.56
C VAL A 67 3.28 16.21 -17.50
N THR A 68 3.90 17.21 -18.12
CA THR A 68 3.33 18.00 -19.22
C THR A 68 4.10 17.74 -20.52
N TRP A 69 3.44 18.02 -21.65
CA TRP A 69 4.01 17.91 -22.99
C TRP A 69 3.90 19.26 -23.70
N GLU A 70 5.04 19.81 -24.09
CA GLU A 70 5.12 21.01 -24.93
C GLU A 70 5.17 20.60 -26.41
N ASN A 71 4.12 20.98 -27.16
CA ASN A 71 3.99 20.66 -28.58
C ASN A 71 4.98 21.45 -29.46
N THR A 72 5.20 22.73 -29.19
CA THR A 72 6.01 23.62 -30.04
C THR A 72 7.48 23.22 -30.05
N THR A 73 8.00 22.70 -28.93
CA THR A 73 9.39 22.23 -28.83
C THR A 73 9.50 20.70 -28.84
N GLN A 74 8.39 19.97 -28.90
CA GLN A 74 8.30 18.51 -28.77
C GLN A 74 9.05 18.00 -27.52
N THR A 75 8.63 18.46 -26.35
CA THR A 75 9.35 18.27 -25.08
C THR A 75 8.46 17.73 -23.98
N VAL A 76 8.89 16.64 -23.34
CA VAL A 76 8.36 16.14 -22.08
C VAL A 76 8.98 16.96 -20.94
N ASN A 77 8.14 17.51 -20.05
CA ASN A 77 8.57 18.12 -18.79
C ASN A 77 7.92 17.33 -17.64
N ALA A 78 8.72 16.59 -16.88
CA ALA A 78 8.30 15.77 -15.75
C ALA A 78 8.80 16.39 -14.44
N THR A 79 7.99 16.42 -13.38
CA THR A 79 8.30 17.16 -12.14
C THR A 79 7.78 16.44 -10.89
N ASP A 80 8.61 16.37 -9.85
CA ASP A 80 8.23 16.02 -8.47
C ASP A 80 8.52 17.22 -7.52
N ALA A 81 8.52 17.01 -6.20
CA ALA A 81 8.79 18.08 -5.22
C ALA A 81 10.24 18.65 -5.25
N ASN A 82 11.21 17.93 -5.81
CA ASN A 82 12.66 18.23 -5.76
C ASN A 82 13.31 18.29 -7.16
N ASN A 83 12.68 17.69 -8.17
CA ASN A 83 13.26 17.34 -9.46
C ASN A 83 12.36 17.82 -10.61
N ASN A 84 12.91 18.63 -11.51
CA ASN A 84 12.34 18.94 -12.81
C ASN A 84 13.21 18.31 -13.90
N VAL A 85 12.63 17.39 -14.67
CA VAL A 85 13.29 16.61 -15.72
C VAL A 85 12.72 17.00 -17.08
N ARG A 86 13.60 17.39 -18.01
CA ARG A 86 13.22 17.83 -19.36
C ARG A 86 13.85 16.95 -20.44
N LEU A 87 13.02 16.42 -21.33
CA LEU A 87 13.41 15.52 -22.43
C LEU A 87 12.80 16.00 -23.74
N GLN A 88 13.66 16.37 -24.71
CA GLN A 88 13.23 16.83 -26.03
C GLN A 88 13.39 15.71 -27.08
N MET A 89 12.43 15.59 -27.99
CA MET A 89 12.45 14.62 -29.08
C MET A 89 13.73 14.70 -29.91
N GLY A 90 14.34 13.55 -30.20
CA GLY A 90 15.59 13.48 -30.98
C GLY A 90 16.85 14.02 -30.27
N SER A 91 16.73 14.63 -29.09
CA SER A 91 17.87 15.18 -28.34
C SER A 91 18.68 14.07 -27.65
N LEU A 92 20.00 14.11 -27.78
CA LEU A 92 20.95 13.33 -26.95
C LEU A 92 21.32 14.06 -25.64
N THR A 93 20.53 15.05 -25.24
CA THR A 93 20.70 15.79 -23.97
C THR A 93 19.34 15.98 -23.30
N GLY A 94 19.19 15.33 -22.15
CA GLY A 94 18.15 15.60 -21.16
C GLY A 94 18.64 16.64 -20.16
N TYR A 95 17.75 17.06 -19.26
CA TYR A 95 18.10 17.99 -18.19
C TYR A 95 17.45 17.54 -16.88
N ARG A 96 18.14 17.68 -15.75
CA ARG A 96 17.58 17.59 -14.39
C ARG A 96 17.90 18.89 -13.67
N ASN A 97 16.90 19.59 -13.13
CA ASN A 97 17.06 20.88 -12.45
C ASN A 97 17.94 21.86 -13.25
N GLN A 98 17.59 22.06 -14.52
CA GLN A 98 18.31 22.87 -15.53
C GLN A 98 19.74 22.39 -15.88
N THR A 99 20.31 21.42 -15.16
CA THR A 99 21.63 20.85 -15.45
C THR A 99 21.54 19.88 -16.64
N PRO A 100 22.33 20.05 -17.71
CA PRO A 100 22.32 19.16 -18.87
C PRO A 100 22.96 17.80 -18.53
N ILE A 101 22.35 16.71 -19.01
CA ILE A 101 22.81 15.34 -18.83
C ILE A 101 22.79 14.63 -20.20
N PRO A 102 23.89 13.99 -20.63
CA PRO A 102 23.92 13.26 -21.90
C PRO A 102 23.03 12.02 -21.86
N LEU A 103 22.44 11.67 -23.00
CA LEU A 103 21.63 10.46 -23.18
C LEU A 103 22.32 9.54 -24.20
N ASP A 104 22.39 8.24 -23.88
CA ASP A 104 22.92 7.22 -24.82
C ASP A 104 22.03 7.02 -26.06
N VAL A 105 20.72 7.26 -25.92
CA VAL A 105 19.71 7.23 -26.98
C VAL A 105 18.71 8.36 -26.76
N PRO A 106 18.18 8.99 -27.82
CA PRO A 106 17.25 10.10 -27.68
C PRO A 106 15.82 9.60 -27.42
N PRO A 107 14.92 10.46 -26.89
CA PRO A 107 13.47 10.21 -26.94
C PRO A 107 12.98 10.01 -28.38
N LEU A 108 12.14 8.99 -28.59
CA LEU A 108 11.55 8.64 -29.89
C LEU A 108 10.03 8.51 -29.82
N ASN A 109 9.38 8.47 -30.99
CA ASN A 109 7.95 8.21 -31.11
C ASN A 109 7.75 6.82 -31.71
N LEU A 110 7.03 5.95 -31.02
CA LEU A 110 6.61 4.64 -31.48
C LEU A 110 5.10 4.52 -31.25
N ASP A 111 4.35 4.20 -32.30
CA ASP A 111 2.89 3.98 -32.29
C ASP A 111 2.07 5.08 -31.57
N GLY A 112 2.52 6.34 -31.66
CA GLY A 112 1.87 7.48 -31.01
C GLY A 112 2.14 7.60 -29.51
N ARG A 113 3.24 7.00 -29.02
CA ARG A 113 3.78 7.19 -27.67
C ARG A 113 5.21 7.73 -27.76
N THR A 114 5.51 8.70 -26.90
CA THR A 114 6.89 9.14 -26.70
C THR A 114 7.57 8.16 -25.74
N LEU A 115 8.54 7.43 -26.27
CA LEU A 115 9.37 6.49 -25.51
C LEU A 115 10.68 7.18 -25.12
N ILE A 116 11.10 7.00 -23.87
CA ILE A 116 12.26 7.66 -23.27
C ILE A 116 13.22 6.64 -22.63
N PRO A 117 14.51 6.99 -22.41
CA PRO A 117 15.47 6.09 -21.79
C PRO A 117 15.10 5.87 -20.32
N LEU A 118 14.64 4.65 -19.99
CA LEU A 118 14.09 4.33 -18.66
C LEU A 118 15.07 4.70 -17.56
N ARG A 119 16.32 4.25 -17.69
CA ARG A 119 17.36 4.45 -16.67
C ARG A 119 17.56 5.92 -16.34
N PHE A 120 17.76 6.76 -17.37
CA PHE A 120 17.93 8.20 -17.18
C PHE A 120 16.72 8.82 -16.46
N PHE A 121 15.50 8.48 -16.87
CA PHE A 121 14.30 9.07 -16.28
C PHE A 121 14.15 8.71 -14.80
N SER A 122 14.29 7.43 -14.47
CA SER A 122 14.16 6.93 -13.09
C SER A 122 15.29 7.45 -12.19
N GLU A 123 16.55 7.43 -12.65
CA GLU A 123 17.70 7.96 -11.88
C GLU A 123 17.64 9.49 -11.74
N ALA A 124 16.93 10.19 -12.64
CA ALA A 124 16.67 11.62 -12.49
C ALA A 124 15.58 11.95 -11.46
N PHE A 125 14.80 10.96 -11.02
CA PHE A 125 13.90 10.99 -9.85
C PHE A 125 14.45 10.12 -8.70
N ASP A 126 15.77 10.01 -8.59
CA ASP A 126 16.51 9.34 -7.51
C ASP A 126 16.16 7.86 -7.28
N CYS A 127 15.50 7.23 -8.26
CA CYS A 127 15.18 5.80 -8.22
C CYS A 127 16.38 4.96 -8.65
N GLN A 128 16.60 3.83 -7.98
CA GLN A 128 17.59 2.83 -8.40
C GLN A 128 17.01 1.96 -9.52
N VAL A 129 17.83 1.60 -10.52
CA VAL A 129 17.41 0.76 -11.66
C VAL A 129 18.34 -0.44 -11.82
N VAL A 130 17.79 -1.63 -11.61
CA VAL A 130 18.46 -2.93 -11.82
C VAL A 130 17.90 -3.60 -13.08
N TRP A 131 18.76 -4.32 -13.79
CA TRP A 131 18.37 -5.21 -14.88
C TRP A 131 18.66 -6.65 -14.48
N ASP A 132 17.60 -7.45 -14.35
CA ASP A 132 17.73 -8.89 -14.15
C ASP A 132 17.98 -9.56 -15.51
N ASN A 133 19.20 -10.10 -15.68
CA ASN A 133 19.59 -10.81 -16.89
C ASN A 133 18.93 -12.19 -17.05
N ALA A 134 18.54 -12.84 -15.95
CA ALA A 134 17.89 -14.15 -15.97
C ALA A 134 16.39 -14.02 -16.24
N ALA A 135 15.71 -13.08 -15.59
CA ALA A 135 14.30 -12.76 -15.85
C ALA A 135 14.08 -11.85 -17.07
N GLY A 136 15.12 -11.22 -17.61
CA GLY A 136 15.02 -10.27 -18.73
C GLY A 136 14.17 -9.03 -18.39
N THR A 137 14.24 -8.60 -17.14
CA THR A 137 13.26 -7.70 -16.49
C THR A 137 13.96 -6.47 -15.91
N VAL A 138 13.28 -5.33 -15.96
CA VAL A 138 13.70 -4.11 -15.26
C VAL A 138 13.07 -4.07 -13.88
N ILE A 139 13.89 -3.86 -12.85
CA ILE A 139 13.45 -3.61 -11.48
C ILE A 139 13.84 -2.19 -11.12
N ILE A 140 12.87 -1.39 -10.71
CA ILE A 140 13.04 -0.01 -10.23
C ILE A 140 12.69 0.01 -8.74
N THR A 141 13.50 0.69 -7.94
CA THR A 141 13.21 0.97 -6.52
C THR A 141 13.19 2.47 -6.33
N SER A 142 12.04 3.02 -5.92
CA SER A 142 11.86 4.46 -5.72
C SER A 142 12.37 4.90 -4.34
N PRO A 143 12.83 6.15 -4.18
CA PRO A 143 13.44 6.61 -2.92
C PRO A 143 12.47 6.53 -1.72
N PRO A 144 12.96 6.48 -0.47
CA PRO A 144 12.12 6.41 0.72
C PRO A 144 11.12 7.57 0.82
N GLN A 145 9.83 7.26 0.96
CA GLN A 145 8.76 8.26 1.02
C GLN A 145 8.36 8.54 2.47
N GLN A 146 8.07 9.80 2.78
CA GLN A 146 7.61 10.22 4.11
C GLN A 146 6.14 9.79 4.31
N MET A 147 5.91 8.88 5.26
CA MET A 147 4.62 8.19 5.44
C MET A 147 4.34 7.97 6.92
N ALA A 148 3.06 7.86 7.30
CA ALA A 148 2.70 7.33 8.61
C ALA A 148 3.00 5.81 8.66
N VAL A 149 3.40 5.33 9.83
CA VAL A 149 3.59 3.91 10.12
C VAL A 149 2.94 3.64 11.48
N VAL A 150 1.72 3.12 11.43
CA VAL A 150 0.95 2.74 12.62
C VAL A 150 1.35 1.32 13.01
N GLY A 151 1.95 1.15 14.18
CA GLY A 151 2.29 -0.17 14.73
C GLY A 151 1.18 -0.68 15.64
N PHE A 152 0.44 -1.72 15.24
CA PHE A 152 -0.50 -2.38 16.14
C PHE A 152 0.27 -3.09 17.26
N TYR A 153 -0.04 -2.72 18.49
CA TYR A 153 0.74 -3.06 19.68
C TYR A 153 -0.15 -3.74 20.72
N VAL A 154 0.21 -4.97 21.08
CA VAL A 154 -0.52 -5.83 22.04
C VAL A 154 0.43 -6.58 22.97
N LEU A 155 1.61 -6.02 23.24
CA LEU A 155 2.72 -6.58 24.03
C LEU A 155 3.38 -7.84 23.46
N GLY A 156 2.60 -8.81 22.99
CA GLY A 156 3.05 -10.12 22.51
C GLY A 156 2.47 -11.29 23.30
N ASP A 157 3.24 -12.37 23.37
CA ASP A 157 2.87 -13.65 23.96
C ASP A 157 4.14 -14.40 24.44
N ALA A 158 4.07 -15.72 24.67
CA ALA A 158 5.22 -16.50 25.12
C ALA A 158 6.31 -16.71 24.04
N GLN A 159 6.09 -16.28 22.80
CA GLN A 159 7.00 -16.42 21.65
C GLN A 159 7.31 -15.06 20.99
N THR A 160 6.37 -14.12 20.99
CA THR A 160 6.49 -12.80 20.34
C THR A 160 6.53 -11.67 21.36
N SER A 161 7.18 -10.54 21.05
CA SER A 161 7.09 -9.33 21.87
C SER A 161 7.05 -8.07 21.01
N SER A 162 5.91 -7.36 21.04
CA SER A 162 5.75 -6.04 20.43
C SER A 162 6.75 -5.03 20.98
N TRP A 163 7.08 -5.11 22.27
CA TRP A 163 8.10 -4.27 22.89
C TRP A 163 9.51 -4.57 22.36
N THR A 164 9.97 -5.81 22.45
CA THR A 164 11.33 -6.17 21.99
C THR A 164 11.51 -5.95 20.49
N ASN A 165 10.46 -6.16 19.69
CA ASN A 165 10.47 -5.93 18.25
C ASN A 165 10.49 -4.44 17.86
N LEU A 166 10.04 -3.55 18.74
CA LEU A 166 10.08 -2.09 18.55
C LEU A 166 11.34 -1.46 19.17
N PHE A 167 11.63 -1.72 20.45
CA PHE A 167 12.71 -1.10 21.19
C PHE A 167 14.05 -1.86 21.10
N GLY A 168 14.08 -3.06 20.52
CA GLY A 168 15.28 -3.89 20.38
C GLY A 168 15.80 -4.54 21.67
N VAL A 169 15.12 -4.32 22.80
CA VAL A 169 15.48 -4.82 24.14
C VAL A 169 14.22 -5.25 24.91
N PRO A 170 14.30 -6.18 25.88
CA PRO A 170 13.14 -6.62 26.67
C PRO A 170 12.56 -5.53 27.59
N TYR A 171 11.24 -5.58 27.81
CA TYR A 171 10.53 -4.74 28.79
C TYR A 171 11.08 -4.95 30.22
N PRO A 172 11.22 -3.90 31.05
CA PRO A 172 10.90 -2.49 30.81
C PRO A 172 12.06 -1.65 30.22
N GLY A 173 13.15 -2.26 29.75
CA GLY A 173 14.25 -1.52 29.14
C GLY A 173 13.85 -0.90 27.79
N THR A 174 14.30 0.31 27.48
CA THR A 174 14.07 0.97 26.18
C THR A 174 15.38 1.17 25.41
N SER A 175 15.30 1.17 24.08
CA SER A 175 16.34 1.70 23.20
C SER A 175 15.71 2.17 21.88
N THR A 176 16.44 2.90 21.03
CA THR A 176 15.92 3.42 19.76
C THR A 176 15.48 2.35 18.76
N GLY A 177 15.98 1.12 18.86
CA GLY A 177 15.57 -0.06 18.07
C GLY A 177 15.07 0.22 16.65
N ASN A 178 13.75 0.18 16.49
CA ASN A 178 12.97 0.51 15.30
C ASN A 178 12.00 1.70 15.54
N THR A 179 12.14 2.45 16.65
CA THR A 179 11.17 3.48 17.06
C THR A 179 11.03 4.58 16.01
N GLY A 180 12.13 5.15 15.52
CA GLY A 180 12.15 6.19 14.47
C GLY A 180 11.76 5.72 13.06
N LEU A 181 11.02 4.61 12.97
CA LEU A 181 10.32 4.17 11.75
C LEU A 181 8.80 4.07 11.98
N VAL A 182 8.35 4.02 13.24
CA VAL A 182 6.95 3.94 13.64
C VAL A 182 6.51 5.33 14.09
N SER A 183 5.48 5.91 13.47
CA SER A 183 4.97 7.22 13.88
C SER A 183 3.99 7.13 15.06
N GLU A 184 3.34 5.97 15.21
CA GLU A 184 2.15 5.84 16.06
C GLU A 184 1.94 4.40 16.53
N LEU A 185 1.55 4.22 17.79
CA LEU A 185 1.22 2.92 18.38
C LEU A 185 -0.30 2.80 18.53
N ALA A 186 -0.89 1.83 17.83
CA ALA A 186 -2.29 1.46 17.99
C ALA A 186 -2.40 0.42 19.12
N LEU A 187 -2.77 0.87 20.32
CA LEU A 187 -2.68 0.12 21.58
C LEU A 187 -3.94 -0.72 21.81
N GLY A 188 -3.85 -2.00 21.45
CA GLY A 188 -4.92 -3.00 21.45
C GLY A 188 -5.36 -3.48 22.83
N TRP A 189 -5.92 -2.59 23.64
CA TRP A 189 -6.14 -2.82 25.08
C TRP A 189 -7.60 -2.76 25.54
N TYR A 190 -8.52 -2.28 24.70
CA TYR A 190 -9.91 -2.03 25.07
C TYR A 190 -10.91 -2.77 24.19
N SER A 191 -12.12 -2.99 24.72
CA SER A 191 -13.30 -3.46 24.00
C SER A 191 -14.57 -2.84 24.59
N LEU A 192 -15.72 -3.12 23.98
CA LEU A 192 -17.05 -2.75 24.49
C LEU A 192 -17.90 -4.01 24.71
N ASP A 193 -18.90 -3.90 25.59
CA ASP A 193 -20.04 -4.83 25.62
C ASP A 193 -21.30 -4.20 24.98
N GLU A 194 -22.36 -5.01 24.84
CA GLU A 194 -23.64 -4.60 24.24
C GLU A 194 -24.40 -3.54 25.07
N GLN A 195 -24.04 -3.35 26.34
CA GLN A 195 -24.54 -2.28 27.20
C GLN A 195 -23.73 -0.98 27.09
N GLY A 196 -22.67 -0.95 26.29
CA GLY A 196 -21.80 0.20 26.10
C GLY A 196 -20.88 0.46 27.28
N ASN A 197 -20.45 -0.57 28.02
CA ASN A 197 -19.37 -0.45 28.98
C ASN A 197 -18.02 -0.57 28.28
N LEU A 198 -17.13 0.40 28.52
CA LEU A 198 -15.73 0.30 28.14
C LEU A 198 -15.01 -0.71 29.04
N LEU A 199 -14.40 -1.73 28.43
CA LEU A 199 -13.68 -2.81 29.11
C LEU A 199 -12.19 -2.74 28.77
N THR A 200 -11.32 -3.07 29.73
CA THR A 200 -9.86 -3.18 29.55
C THR A 200 -9.40 -4.61 29.25
N GLN A 201 -10.33 -5.49 28.88
CA GLN A 201 -10.15 -6.91 28.56
C GLN A 201 -11.18 -7.31 27.50
N SER A 202 -10.76 -8.08 26.49
CA SER A 202 -11.58 -8.54 25.38
C SER A 202 -11.63 -10.07 25.29
N ARG A 203 -12.74 -10.61 24.76
CA ARG A 203 -12.93 -12.06 24.52
C ARG A 203 -11.88 -12.65 23.58
N THR A 204 -11.23 -11.82 22.76
CA THR A 204 -10.14 -12.20 21.84
C THR A 204 -8.77 -12.35 22.53
N GLY A 205 -8.69 -12.15 23.86
CA GLY A 205 -7.45 -12.23 24.64
C GLY A 205 -6.66 -10.92 24.72
N TRP A 206 -7.20 -9.83 24.18
CA TRP A 206 -6.60 -8.51 24.18
C TRP A 206 -6.91 -7.80 25.51
N GLN A 207 -5.92 -7.18 26.15
CA GLN A 207 -6.10 -6.54 27.46
C GLN A 207 -5.09 -5.43 27.72
N ARG A 208 -5.46 -4.45 28.56
CA ARG A 208 -4.53 -3.47 29.11
C ARG A 208 -3.60 -4.13 30.14
N PRO A 209 -2.27 -3.90 30.08
CA PRO A 209 -1.34 -4.46 31.06
C PRO A 209 -1.30 -3.68 32.37
N ASP A 210 -0.73 -4.30 33.40
CA ASP A 210 -0.15 -3.59 34.54
C ASP A 210 1.01 -2.71 34.07
N GLY A 211 1.09 -1.45 34.52
CA GLY A 211 2.13 -0.51 34.07
C GLY A 211 1.95 -0.01 32.63
N TRP A 212 0.71 0.03 32.13
CA TRP A 212 0.39 0.64 30.82
C TRP A 212 0.81 2.11 30.74
N GLU A 213 0.87 2.82 31.86
CA GLU A 213 1.37 4.18 31.99
C GLU A 213 2.84 4.30 31.57
N ASP A 214 3.70 3.35 31.99
CA ASP A 214 5.13 3.31 31.63
C ASP A 214 5.33 3.13 30.13
N ILE A 215 4.40 2.43 29.46
CA ILE A 215 4.41 2.24 28.00
C ILE A 215 4.08 3.55 27.28
N LEU A 216 3.19 4.37 27.83
CA LEU A 216 2.88 5.69 27.29
C LEU A 216 4.00 6.70 27.54
N ASP A 217 4.68 6.65 28.69
CA ASP A 217 5.88 7.47 28.92
C ASP A 217 7.06 7.04 28.04
N ALA A 218 7.24 5.73 27.83
CA ALA A 218 8.17 5.23 26.83
C ALA A 218 7.82 5.75 25.43
N ALA A 219 6.57 5.62 24.97
CA ALA A 219 6.12 6.14 23.69
C ALA A 219 6.43 7.64 23.52
N ARG A 220 6.04 8.46 24.52
CA ARG A 220 6.35 9.91 24.56
C ARG A 220 7.86 10.18 24.46
N SER A 221 8.70 9.42 25.15
CA SER A 221 10.15 9.62 25.15
C SER A 221 10.86 9.34 23.81
N TYR A 222 10.20 8.63 22.88
CA TYR A 222 10.67 8.39 21.51
C TYR A 222 9.78 9.07 20.46
N ASN A 223 9.02 10.11 20.85
CA ASN A 223 8.10 10.89 20.00
C ASN A 223 6.99 10.07 19.30
N LEU A 224 6.65 8.89 19.81
CA LEU A 224 5.63 8.02 19.23
C LEU A 224 4.22 8.51 19.61
N GLY A 225 3.35 8.70 18.61
CA GLY A 225 1.92 8.86 18.84
C GLY A 225 1.30 7.61 19.45
N THR A 226 0.14 7.74 20.11
CA THR A 226 -0.54 6.60 20.74
C THR A 226 -2.05 6.68 20.54
N GLU A 227 -2.64 5.72 19.85
CA GLU A 227 -4.09 5.57 19.70
C GLU A 227 -4.63 4.55 20.71
N MET A 228 -5.69 4.92 21.42
CA MET A 228 -6.50 3.99 22.22
C MET A 228 -7.31 3.11 21.26
N VAL A 229 -6.94 1.83 21.09
CA VAL A 229 -7.72 0.92 20.23
C VAL A 229 -8.83 0.25 21.02
N ILE A 230 -10.08 0.44 20.57
CA ILE A 230 -11.24 -0.33 20.99
C ILE A 230 -11.51 -1.39 19.93
N HIS A 231 -11.39 -2.68 20.29
CA HIS A 231 -11.58 -3.81 19.39
C HIS A 231 -12.70 -4.76 19.87
N VAL A 232 -13.68 -5.02 19.00
CA VAL A 232 -14.77 -5.98 19.18
C VAL A 232 -15.07 -6.67 17.85
N THR A 233 -15.44 -7.95 17.88
CA THR A 233 -15.98 -8.70 16.74
C THR A 233 -17.47 -9.01 16.95
N ASP A 234 -18.32 -8.86 15.92
CA ASP A 234 -19.77 -9.06 16.03
C ASP A 234 -20.22 -10.54 15.93
N GLU A 235 -19.37 -11.51 16.29
CA GLU A 235 -19.66 -12.95 16.13
C GLU A 235 -20.86 -13.44 16.96
N ASP A 236 -21.20 -12.74 18.06
CA ASP A 236 -22.33 -13.03 18.94
C ASP A 236 -23.38 -11.91 18.99
N GLY A 237 -23.29 -10.91 18.11
CA GLY A 237 -24.21 -9.77 18.06
C GLY A 237 -23.91 -8.64 19.07
N THR A 238 -22.78 -8.69 19.81
CA THR A 238 -22.40 -7.64 20.78
C THR A 238 -22.41 -6.24 20.17
N ILE A 239 -21.94 -6.07 18.93
CA ILE A 239 -21.87 -4.78 18.25
C ILE A 239 -23.24 -4.42 17.67
N THR A 240 -23.95 -5.36 17.05
CA THR A 240 -25.33 -5.14 16.57
C THR A 240 -26.28 -4.70 17.71
N ASN A 241 -26.16 -5.28 18.90
CA ASN A 241 -26.96 -4.91 20.08
C ASN A 241 -26.55 -3.54 20.65
N LEU A 242 -25.26 -3.19 20.62
CA LEU A 242 -24.75 -1.86 21.01
C LEU A 242 -25.27 -0.77 20.06
N LEU A 243 -25.10 -0.95 18.76
CA LEU A 243 -25.42 0.05 17.72
C LEU A 243 -26.93 0.29 17.57
N THR A 244 -27.77 -0.65 17.98
CA THR A 244 -29.24 -0.51 17.99
C THR A 244 -29.80 0.07 19.30
N ASN A 245 -28.94 0.46 20.24
CA ASN A 245 -29.30 0.97 21.55
C ASN A 245 -28.68 2.36 21.82
N GLU A 246 -29.45 3.42 21.59
CA GLU A 246 -29.08 4.83 21.82
C GLU A 246 -28.45 5.08 23.21
N THR A 247 -28.95 4.44 24.27
CA THR A 247 -28.40 4.58 25.63
C THR A 247 -27.02 3.93 25.75
N ALA A 248 -26.81 2.77 25.13
CA ALA A 248 -25.51 2.10 25.11
C ALA A 248 -24.50 2.88 24.24
N MET A 249 -24.92 3.43 23.10
CA MET A 249 -24.07 4.29 22.25
C MET A 249 -23.61 5.56 22.99
N HIS A 250 -24.53 6.28 23.65
CA HIS A 250 -24.15 7.45 24.46
C HIS A 250 -23.24 7.08 25.64
N LYS A 251 -23.46 5.93 26.28
CA LYS A 251 -22.58 5.46 27.36
C LYS A 251 -21.18 5.14 26.84
N ALA A 252 -21.06 4.33 25.79
CA ALA A 252 -19.79 3.94 25.21
C ALA A 252 -18.96 5.14 24.75
N THR A 253 -19.59 6.11 24.08
CA THR A 253 -18.89 7.33 23.64
C THR A 253 -18.46 8.22 24.81
N THR A 254 -19.27 8.33 25.89
CA THR A 254 -18.90 9.05 27.12
C THR A 254 -17.72 8.38 27.86
N ASP A 255 -17.72 7.05 27.97
CA ASP A 255 -16.64 6.28 28.61
C ASP A 255 -15.33 6.43 27.80
N ILE A 256 -15.39 6.32 26.46
CA ILE A 256 -14.23 6.52 25.56
C ILE A 256 -13.68 7.95 25.67
N LEU A 257 -14.55 8.97 25.67
CA LEU A 257 -14.15 10.38 25.83
C LEU A 257 -13.46 10.65 27.19
N THR A 258 -13.83 9.89 28.22
CA THR A 258 -13.21 9.96 29.55
C THR A 258 -11.81 9.33 29.53
N GLU A 259 -11.66 8.15 28.91
CA GLU A 259 -10.41 7.37 28.93
C GLU A 259 -9.32 7.91 27.97
N VAL A 260 -9.72 8.42 26.79
CA VAL A 260 -8.79 8.93 25.75
C VAL A 260 -7.90 10.08 26.22
N ASN A 261 -8.18 10.70 27.36
CA ASN A 261 -7.36 11.78 27.93
C ASN A 261 -5.88 11.39 28.08
N SER A 262 -5.58 10.12 28.38
CA SER A 262 -4.22 9.58 28.51
C SER A 262 -3.49 9.35 27.17
N TYR A 263 -4.22 9.35 26.05
CA TYR A 263 -3.76 8.95 24.72
C TYR A 263 -3.71 10.14 23.75
N GLY A 264 -3.15 9.94 22.56
CA GLY A 264 -3.16 10.93 21.48
C GLY A 264 -4.54 11.05 20.84
N GLY A 265 -5.14 9.91 20.48
CA GLY A 265 -6.48 9.81 19.89
C GLY A 265 -7.12 8.44 20.09
N VAL A 266 -8.23 8.20 19.38
CA VAL A 266 -8.98 6.93 19.40
C VAL A 266 -8.78 6.19 18.07
N ASN A 267 -8.68 4.87 18.13
CA ASN A 267 -8.80 3.99 16.98
C ASN A 267 -9.94 2.99 17.20
N LEU A 268 -10.99 3.06 16.39
CA LEU A 268 -12.15 2.21 16.51
C LEU A 268 -12.06 1.04 15.52
N ASN A 269 -11.95 -0.19 16.04
CA ASN A 269 -11.90 -1.42 15.26
C ASN A 269 -13.10 -2.33 15.60
N LEU A 270 -14.28 -1.99 15.05
CA LEU A 270 -15.50 -2.79 15.21
C LEU A 270 -15.69 -3.69 13.99
N GLU A 271 -15.40 -4.98 14.18
CA GLU A 271 -15.25 -5.98 13.13
C GLU A 271 -16.49 -6.87 12.95
N GLY A 272 -16.65 -7.44 11.75
CA GLY A 272 -17.70 -8.41 11.42
C GLY A 272 -19.02 -7.84 10.87
N LEU A 273 -19.21 -6.51 10.84
CA LEU A 273 -20.50 -5.90 10.51
C LEU A 273 -20.93 -6.11 9.04
N GLY A 274 -22.24 -6.32 8.84
CA GLY A 274 -22.85 -6.50 7.52
C GLY A 274 -22.47 -7.83 6.86
N TYR A 275 -22.34 -8.90 7.65
CA TYR A 275 -21.99 -10.23 7.17
C TYR A 275 -23.25 -10.98 6.71
N ARG A 276 -23.44 -11.06 5.39
CA ARG A 276 -24.60 -11.64 4.66
C ARG A 276 -25.85 -10.75 4.61
N ASP A 277 -25.87 -9.61 5.29
CA ASP A 277 -26.93 -8.62 5.18
C ASP A 277 -27.06 -8.08 3.76
N THR A 278 -28.29 -7.78 3.32
CA THR A 278 -28.56 -7.21 1.99
C THR A 278 -29.73 -6.22 2.03
N GLY A 279 -29.79 -5.32 1.05
CA GLY A 279 -30.88 -4.35 0.91
C GLY A 279 -31.06 -3.47 2.15
N GLU A 280 -32.30 -3.36 2.64
CA GLU A 280 -32.67 -2.56 3.80
C GLU A 280 -31.94 -2.98 5.10
N GLN A 281 -31.64 -4.27 5.26
CA GLN A 281 -30.88 -4.77 6.42
C GLN A 281 -29.44 -4.25 6.40
N LEU A 282 -28.80 -4.32 5.24
CA LEU A 282 -27.43 -3.82 5.06
C LEU A 282 -27.34 -2.31 5.28
N GLN A 283 -28.32 -1.56 4.74
CA GLN A 283 -28.41 -0.12 4.94
C GLN A 283 -28.64 0.23 6.42
N ALA A 284 -29.46 -0.55 7.15
CA ALA A 284 -29.67 -0.33 8.58
C ALA A 284 -28.38 -0.55 9.41
N VAL A 285 -27.58 -1.57 9.09
CA VAL A 285 -26.27 -1.79 9.72
C VAL A 285 -25.29 -0.66 9.40
N GLN A 286 -25.20 -0.26 8.13
CA GLN A 286 -24.34 0.84 7.68
C GLN A 286 -24.69 2.17 8.37
N ASN A 287 -25.99 2.49 8.45
CA ASN A 287 -26.48 3.67 9.15
C ASN A 287 -26.13 3.62 10.63
N SER A 288 -26.50 2.53 11.34
CA SER A 288 -26.29 2.42 12.80
C SER A 288 -24.82 2.53 13.20
N PHE A 289 -23.90 1.95 12.41
CA PHE A 289 -22.46 2.13 12.63
C PHE A 289 -21.99 3.55 12.33
N THR A 290 -22.49 4.17 11.26
CA THR A 290 -22.17 5.57 10.91
C THR A 290 -22.68 6.55 11.96
N ASP A 291 -23.87 6.33 12.52
CA ASP A 291 -24.47 7.15 13.58
C ASP A 291 -23.63 7.09 14.87
N PHE A 292 -23.21 5.89 15.28
CA PHE A 292 -22.28 5.70 16.42
C PHE A 292 -20.93 6.40 16.20
N VAL A 293 -20.34 6.24 15.02
CA VAL A 293 -19.08 6.89 14.66
C VAL A 293 -19.23 8.41 14.64
N SER A 294 -20.34 8.94 14.11
CA SER A 294 -20.64 10.38 14.09
C SER A 294 -20.75 10.95 15.50
N LEU A 295 -21.48 10.28 16.38
CA LEU A 295 -21.64 10.64 17.79
C LEU A 295 -20.30 10.64 18.55
N LEU A 296 -19.41 9.69 18.25
CA LEU A 296 -18.06 9.64 18.83
C LEU A 296 -17.17 10.76 18.25
N PHE A 297 -17.23 10.97 16.94
CA PHE A 297 -16.42 11.96 16.23
C PHE A 297 -16.69 13.40 16.70
N GLU A 298 -17.96 13.79 16.86
CA GLU A 298 -18.32 15.12 17.37
C GLU A 298 -17.72 15.38 18.76
N GLN A 299 -17.82 14.39 19.66
CA GLN A 299 -17.27 14.46 21.02
C GLN A 299 -15.73 14.53 21.04
N LEU A 300 -15.07 13.73 20.22
CA LEU A 300 -13.59 13.70 20.14
C LEU A 300 -13.03 14.98 19.50
N GLN A 301 -13.65 15.49 18.43
CA GLN A 301 -13.27 16.76 17.79
C GLN A 301 -13.46 17.94 18.75
N ALA A 302 -14.54 17.96 19.54
CA ALA A 302 -14.73 18.96 20.60
C ALA A 302 -13.66 18.90 21.72
N ALA A 303 -13.05 17.73 21.93
CA ALA A 303 -11.94 17.52 22.86
C ALA A 303 -10.53 17.64 22.21
N GLY A 304 -10.45 17.92 20.90
CA GLY A 304 -9.18 17.98 20.17
C GLY A 304 -8.46 16.63 20.01
N LYS A 305 -9.21 15.53 20.02
CA LYS A 305 -8.71 14.16 19.85
C LYS A 305 -9.07 13.66 18.43
N PRO A 306 -8.13 13.11 17.65
CA PRO A 306 -8.46 12.51 16.37
C PRO A 306 -9.13 11.13 16.54
N LEU A 307 -9.95 10.76 15.56
CA LEU A 307 -10.58 9.45 15.42
C LEU A 307 -10.06 8.74 14.16
N THR A 308 -9.33 7.66 14.38
CA THR A 308 -9.01 6.66 13.35
C THR A 308 -10.08 5.56 13.36
N LEU A 309 -10.44 5.06 12.18
CA LEU A 309 -11.23 3.82 12.06
C LEU A 309 -10.36 2.73 11.44
N THR A 310 -10.36 1.54 12.02
CA THR A 310 -9.81 0.34 11.39
C THR A 310 -10.97 -0.47 10.83
N LEU A 311 -11.01 -0.66 9.51
CA LEU A 311 -12.18 -1.16 8.80
C LEU A 311 -11.83 -2.33 7.88
N HIS A 312 -12.70 -3.35 7.81
CA HIS A 312 -12.61 -4.38 6.77
C HIS A 312 -12.60 -3.72 5.39
N ALA A 313 -11.70 -4.16 4.50
CA ALA A 313 -11.53 -3.55 3.18
C ALA A 313 -12.83 -3.51 2.35
N PRO A 314 -13.03 -2.55 1.42
CA PRO A 314 -14.28 -2.42 0.67
C PRO A 314 -14.71 -3.68 -0.13
N ASN A 315 -13.75 -4.56 -0.47
CA ASN A 315 -13.99 -5.82 -1.19
C ASN A 315 -14.16 -7.07 -0.28
N SER A 316 -13.85 -6.98 1.02
CA SER A 316 -13.63 -8.05 2.04
C SER A 316 -14.76 -9.05 2.40
N VAL A 317 -15.78 -9.22 1.57
CA VAL A 317 -17.11 -9.84 1.85
C VAL A 317 -17.96 -9.19 2.98
N TYR A 318 -17.38 -8.58 4.02
CA TYR A 318 -18.11 -7.77 5.00
C TYR A 318 -18.55 -6.44 4.37
N ARG A 319 -19.77 -5.95 4.69
CA ARG A 319 -20.36 -4.79 3.98
C ARG A 319 -20.94 -3.70 4.88
N GLY A 320 -20.91 -3.83 6.20
CA GLY A 320 -21.51 -2.89 7.16
C GLY A 320 -20.86 -1.50 7.26
N TYR A 321 -19.94 -1.18 6.35
CA TYR A 321 -19.09 0.02 6.41
C TYR A 321 -19.36 0.91 5.19
N ASP A 322 -20.10 2.00 5.37
CA ASP A 322 -20.20 3.05 4.34
C ASP A 322 -18.92 3.91 4.37
N TYR A 323 -17.96 3.54 3.54
CA TYR A 323 -16.69 4.27 3.42
C TYR A 323 -16.88 5.75 3.05
N GLN A 324 -17.93 6.12 2.28
CA GLN A 324 -18.15 7.51 1.89
C GLN A 324 -18.70 8.34 3.07
N ALA A 325 -19.58 7.78 3.89
CA ALA A 325 -20.08 8.45 5.08
C ALA A 325 -19.03 8.48 6.20
N LEU A 326 -18.43 7.32 6.53
CA LEU A 326 -17.39 7.18 7.55
C LEU A 326 -16.16 8.05 7.28
N GLY A 327 -15.81 8.25 6.01
CA GLY A 327 -14.73 9.16 5.60
C GLY A 327 -14.97 10.65 5.89
N GLN A 328 -16.21 11.05 6.20
CA GLN A 328 -16.56 12.41 6.62
C GLN A 328 -16.54 12.57 8.16
N VAL A 329 -16.72 11.49 8.91
CA VAL A 329 -16.78 11.45 10.38
C VAL A 329 -15.64 10.66 11.02
N SER A 330 -14.45 10.82 10.44
CA SER A 330 -13.18 10.30 10.94
C SER A 330 -12.03 11.19 10.45
N ASP A 331 -10.88 11.16 11.12
CA ASP A 331 -9.68 11.83 10.65
C ASP A 331 -8.86 10.93 9.70
N LYS A 332 -8.85 9.62 9.97
CA LYS A 332 -8.01 8.61 9.30
C LYS A 332 -8.77 7.28 9.19
N ILE A 333 -8.57 6.53 8.09
CA ILE A 333 -9.10 5.17 7.92
C ILE A 333 -7.96 4.20 7.58
N ILE A 334 -7.78 3.17 8.41
CA ILE A 334 -6.91 2.03 8.15
C ILE A 334 -7.72 0.97 7.40
N ILE A 335 -7.33 0.70 6.16
CA ILE A 335 -7.95 -0.33 5.32
C ILE A 335 -7.35 -1.69 5.67
N MET A 336 -8.13 -2.60 6.27
CA MET A 336 -7.72 -4.00 6.48
C MET A 336 -7.78 -4.79 5.16
N ALA A 337 -6.81 -4.53 4.28
CA ALA A 337 -6.66 -5.15 2.98
C ALA A 337 -5.91 -6.49 3.08
N TYR A 338 -6.44 -7.40 3.89
CA TYR A 338 -5.89 -8.72 4.16
C TYR A 338 -6.98 -9.75 4.47
N ASP A 339 -6.57 -10.99 4.74
CA ASP A 339 -7.41 -12.17 4.95
C ASP A 339 -8.27 -12.57 3.74
N TYR A 340 -7.72 -12.37 2.54
CA TYR A 340 -8.24 -12.94 1.28
C TYR A 340 -7.95 -14.44 1.12
N GLY A 341 -7.54 -15.13 2.19
CA GLY A 341 -7.24 -16.56 2.25
C GLY A 341 -5.85 -16.96 1.75
N ALA A 342 -5.47 -16.54 0.54
CA ALA A 342 -4.14 -16.83 -0.02
C ALA A 342 -3.07 -15.92 0.60
N LYS A 343 -1.92 -16.50 1.00
CA LYS A 343 -0.81 -15.78 1.67
C LYS A 343 0.50 -15.90 0.86
N PRO A 344 1.31 -14.83 0.72
CA PRO A 344 1.02 -13.43 1.06
C PRO A 344 -0.19 -12.87 0.33
N GLU A 345 -0.79 -11.80 0.85
CA GLU A 345 -2.12 -11.36 0.41
C GLU A 345 -2.11 -10.99 -1.09
N PRO A 346 -3.12 -11.38 -1.90
CA PRO A 346 -3.08 -11.17 -3.34
C PRO A 346 -3.00 -9.68 -3.71
N VAL A 347 -1.92 -9.31 -4.40
CA VAL A 347 -1.58 -7.91 -4.73
C VAL A 347 -2.72 -7.20 -5.47
N ASN A 348 -3.42 -7.91 -6.35
CA ASN A 348 -4.58 -7.39 -7.08
C ASN A 348 -5.79 -7.12 -6.17
N GLN A 349 -6.01 -7.89 -5.11
CA GLN A 349 -7.11 -7.67 -4.15
C GLN A 349 -6.80 -6.51 -3.20
N VAL A 350 -5.53 -6.34 -2.81
CA VAL A 350 -5.07 -5.15 -2.06
C VAL A 350 -5.19 -3.89 -2.91
N ILE A 351 -4.75 -3.92 -4.17
CA ILE A 351 -4.93 -2.81 -5.12
C ILE A 351 -6.42 -2.47 -5.26
N GLN A 352 -7.29 -3.45 -5.50
CA GLN A 352 -8.74 -3.22 -5.63
C GLN A 352 -9.35 -2.59 -4.36
N ALA A 353 -8.91 -3.00 -3.16
CA ALA A 353 -9.36 -2.41 -1.91
C ALA A 353 -8.98 -0.92 -1.81
N VAL A 354 -7.74 -0.58 -2.14
CA VAL A 354 -7.24 0.80 -2.18
C VAL A 354 -7.98 1.62 -3.24
N GLU A 355 -8.11 1.10 -4.47
CA GLU A 355 -8.81 1.76 -5.60
C GLU A 355 -10.29 2.02 -5.29
N THR A 356 -10.94 1.12 -4.54
CA THR A 356 -12.34 1.32 -4.11
C THR A 356 -12.46 2.37 -3.00
N ALA A 357 -11.46 2.48 -2.11
CA ALA A 357 -11.47 3.47 -1.03
C ALA A 357 -11.14 4.89 -1.55
N ILE A 358 -10.10 5.05 -2.38
CA ILE A 358 -9.72 6.36 -2.94
C ILE A 358 -10.77 6.95 -3.89
N ALA A 359 -11.71 6.14 -4.38
CA ALA A 359 -12.84 6.60 -5.19
C ALA A 359 -13.89 7.40 -4.39
N VAL A 360 -13.87 7.31 -3.05
CA VAL A 360 -14.83 7.98 -2.16
C VAL A 360 -14.18 8.77 -0.99
N ILE A 361 -12.91 8.52 -0.68
CA ILE A 361 -12.15 9.18 0.40
C ILE A 361 -10.82 9.73 -0.16
N PRO A 362 -10.37 10.93 0.23
CA PRO A 362 -9.04 11.43 -0.14
C PRO A 362 -7.90 10.50 0.31
N ALA A 363 -6.90 10.27 -0.55
CA ALA A 363 -5.82 9.32 -0.30
C ALA A 363 -4.99 9.66 0.96
N GLU A 364 -4.86 10.96 1.25
CA GLU A 364 -4.20 11.51 2.44
C GLU A 364 -4.94 11.25 3.77
N LYS A 365 -6.13 10.62 3.74
CA LYS A 365 -6.82 10.10 4.93
C LYS A 365 -6.73 8.58 5.08
N LEU A 366 -6.15 7.89 4.10
CA LEU A 366 -6.15 6.43 4.01
C LEU A 366 -4.79 5.84 4.36
N VAL A 367 -4.81 4.76 5.15
CA VAL A 367 -3.64 4.02 5.59
C VAL A 367 -3.81 2.55 5.20
N LEU A 368 -2.79 1.96 4.56
CA LEU A 368 -2.86 0.56 4.12
C LEU A 368 -2.49 -0.40 5.26
N GLY A 369 -3.46 -1.19 5.73
CA GLY A 369 -3.22 -2.30 6.65
C GLY A 369 -2.44 -3.45 6.00
N ILE A 370 -1.42 -3.94 6.70
CA ILE A 370 -0.52 -5.01 6.28
C ILE A 370 -0.47 -6.08 7.39
N SER A 371 -0.96 -7.28 7.10
CA SER A 371 -0.93 -8.42 8.02
C SER A 371 0.45 -9.09 8.00
N ALA A 372 1.42 -8.49 8.72
CA ALA A 372 2.80 -8.92 8.85
C ALA A 372 3.04 -10.44 9.07
N PRO A 373 2.29 -11.19 9.92
CA PRO A 373 2.53 -12.63 10.10
C PRO A 373 2.17 -13.47 8.87
N ASN A 374 1.48 -12.89 7.88
CA ASN A 374 1.10 -13.51 6.63
C ASN A 374 1.98 -13.07 5.44
N GLU A 375 2.94 -12.17 5.67
CA GLU A 375 3.70 -11.49 4.62
C GLU A 375 5.19 -11.90 4.63
N THR A 376 5.96 -11.38 3.68
CA THR A 376 7.41 -11.61 3.52
C THR A 376 8.11 -10.27 3.30
N PRO A 377 9.45 -10.17 3.46
CA PRO A 377 10.16 -8.93 3.15
C PRO A 377 9.90 -8.42 1.73
N GLN A 378 9.84 -9.32 0.73
CA GLN A 378 9.55 -8.97 -0.66
C GLN A 378 8.09 -8.52 -0.86
N SER A 379 7.11 -9.14 -0.19
CA SER A 379 5.72 -8.75 -0.35
C SER A 379 5.37 -7.50 0.46
N ILE A 380 6.04 -7.24 1.60
CA ILE A 380 5.99 -5.94 2.31
C ILE A 380 6.53 -4.81 1.42
N LEU A 381 7.66 -4.99 0.72
CA LEU A 381 8.13 -4.04 -0.29
C LEU A 381 7.01 -3.73 -1.30
N THR A 382 6.33 -4.76 -1.80
CA THR A 382 5.18 -4.60 -2.70
C THR A 382 4.00 -3.87 -2.05
N LYS A 383 3.65 -4.11 -0.78
CA LYS A 383 2.57 -3.38 -0.08
C LYS A 383 2.91 -1.91 0.12
N VAL A 384 4.14 -1.60 0.55
CA VAL A 384 4.61 -0.22 0.65
C VAL A 384 4.59 0.44 -0.73
N GLY A 385 4.99 -0.29 -1.78
CA GLY A 385 4.85 0.14 -3.17
C GLY A 385 3.41 0.50 -3.57
N ILE A 386 2.39 -0.20 -3.06
CA ILE A 386 0.97 0.18 -3.27
C ILE A 386 0.69 1.50 -2.56
N ALA A 387 1.01 1.60 -1.27
CA ALA A 387 0.73 2.80 -0.49
C ALA A 387 1.41 4.07 -1.07
N LYS A 388 2.66 3.92 -1.54
CA LYS A 388 3.38 4.96 -2.29
C LYS A 388 2.71 5.30 -3.62
N ARG A 389 2.37 4.29 -4.43
CA ARG A 389 1.78 4.47 -5.77
C ARG A 389 0.43 5.18 -5.73
N TYR A 390 -0.39 4.97 -4.71
CA TYR A 390 -1.69 5.65 -4.57
C TYR A 390 -1.66 6.88 -3.64
N ASN A 391 -0.47 7.37 -3.24
CA ASN A 391 -0.27 8.50 -2.33
C ASN A 391 -1.06 8.41 -1.02
N LEU A 392 -1.10 7.22 -0.43
CA LEU A 392 -1.75 7.01 0.86
C LEU A 392 -0.97 7.70 1.98
N ASP A 393 -1.65 8.10 3.06
CA ASP A 393 -1.03 8.72 4.24
C ASP A 393 0.07 7.83 4.83
N GLY A 394 -0.16 6.52 4.84
CA GLY A 394 0.75 5.58 5.46
C GLY A 394 0.43 4.10 5.29
N ILE A 395 1.10 3.31 6.13
CA ILE A 395 0.86 1.89 6.33
C ILE A 395 0.53 1.60 7.81
N ALA A 396 -0.25 0.56 8.06
CA ALA A 396 -0.48 0.03 9.40
C ALA A 396 0.00 -1.42 9.48
N LEU A 397 0.91 -1.69 10.41
CA LEU A 397 1.57 -2.99 10.56
C LEU A 397 0.84 -3.80 11.64
N TRP A 398 0.06 -4.79 11.20
CA TRP A 398 -0.57 -5.81 12.04
C TRP A 398 0.33 -7.06 12.10
N ARG A 399 1.15 -7.27 13.13
CA ARG A 399 1.33 -6.48 14.35
C ARG A 399 2.80 -6.37 14.73
N LEU A 400 3.14 -5.41 15.58
CA LEU A 400 4.44 -5.38 16.24
C LEU A 400 4.63 -6.68 17.04
N GLY A 401 5.82 -7.27 16.96
CA GLY A 401 6.19 -8.53 17.59
C GLY A 401 6.41 -9.70 16.63
N VAL A 402 5.92 -9.61 15.39
CA VAL A 402 6.08 -10.65 14.35
C VAL A 402 6.81 -10.16 13.08
N ILE A 403 7.23 -8.89 13.03
CA ILE A 403 7.99 -8.32 11.92
C ILE A 403 9.44 -8.82 12.02
N SER A 404 9.97 -9.48 11.00
CA SER A 404 11.36 -9.98 11.02
C SER A 404 12.39 -8.86 10.82
N ASP A 405 13.66 -9.12 11.12
CA ASP A 405 14.73 -8.14 10.91
C ASP A 405 14.86 -7.74 9.43
N GLU A 406 14.67 -8.68 8.49
CA GLU A 406 14.67 -8.41 7.05
C GLU A 406 13.47 -7.55 6.64
N MET A 407 12.30 -7.76 7.23
CA MET A 407 11.14 -6.89 7.03
C MET A 407 11.43 -5.46 7.54
N TRP A 408 12.06 -5.33 8.71
CA TRP A 408 12.49 -4.04 9.23
C TRP A 408 13.53 -3.35 8.32
N GLN A 409 14.48 -4.08 7.71
CA GLN A 409 15.39 -3.49 6.72
C GLN A 409 14.64 -3.01 5.47
N VAL A 410 13.69 -3.79 4.95
CA VAL A 410 12.85 -3.36 3.82
C VAL A 410 12.10 -2.07 4.14
N LEU A 411 11.44 -1.99 5.31
CA LEU A 411 10.74 -0.78 5.74
C LEU A 411 11.69 0.44 5.83
N LYS A 412 12.88 0.27 6.43
CA LYS A 412 13.92 1.33 6.54
C LYS A 412 14.49 1.80 5.19
N THR A 413 14.33 1.02 4.13
CA THR A 413 14.77 1.39 2.75
C THR A 413 13.64 1.91 1.86
N THR A 414 12.39 1.89 2.34
CA THR A 414 11.19 2.22 1.53
C THR A 414 10.34 3.35 2.11
N VAL A 415 10.37 3.52 3.43
CA VAL A 415 9.67 4.57 4.19
C VAL A 415 10.68 5.47 4.88
N LYS A 416 10.34 6.75 4.99
CA LYS A 416 11.03 7.78 5.78
C LYS A 416 10.12 8.24 6.91
N GLU A 417 10.71 8.45 8.09
CA GLU A 417 10.06 9.02 9.27
C GLU A 417 9.36 10.36 8.97
N ARG A 418 8.23 10.60 9.67
CA ARG A 418 7.58 11.93 9.73
C ARG A 418 8.24 12.76 10.83
N SER A 419 9.05 13.73 10.40
CA SER A 419 9.75 14.73 11.24
C SER A 419 8.83 15.83 11.76
#